data_AF-A0A430UGG8-F1
#
_entry.id   AF-A0A430UGG8-F1
#
_cell.length_a   1.000
_cell.length_b   1.000
_cell.length_c   1.000
_cell.angle_alpha   90.00
_cell.angle_beta   90.00
_cell.angle_gamma   90.00
#
_symmetry.space_group_name_H-M   'P 1'
#
loop_
_entity.id
_entity.type
_entity.pdbx_description
1 polymer ?
#
loop_
_entity_poly.entity_id
_entity_poly.type
_entity_poly.pdbx_seq_one_letter_code
_entity_poly.pdbx_strand_id
1 'polypeptide(L)'
;EDGRLLARFQGQEGTLTYRIEKGRYTVQISADFPLTLRLSAQGSPKVLLQGQTEPTPSGEGQLVYLAWQTKPKAGYALVAFAQRPFSGKLVGKEATLTLTPGETLKVYGGQNELVRFHVEGLLSLPGLFSPNIWGQLSLGLLWLMEVAFRYTGSWGLAILFLTLVVRLLLWPLMHQQFKSMAEIQRLQPLIQKINEKYKDDPNKRAEATMKLYQEHKVNPAAGCLPLFIQMPILFILWKVIANYEFGQGLLWIPDLALPDPFY
;
A
#
# COMPACT_ATOMS: atom_id res chain seq x y z
N GLU A 1 -2.93 -28.75 9.59
CA GLU A 1 -3.34 -27.55 10.34
C GLU A 1 -3.44 -26.38 9.37
N ASP A 2 -4.65 -26.06 8.92
CA ASP A 2 -4.96 -25.40 7.63
C ASP A 2 -4.68 -23.88 7.56
N GLY A 3 -3.57 -23.41 8.14
CA GLY A 3 -3.18 -21.99 8.10
C GLY A 3 -4.21 -21.06 8.77
N ARG A 4 -4.98 -21.57 9.73
CA ARG A 4 -6.08 -20.87 10.38
C ARG A 4 -6.06 -21.16 11.88
N LEU A 5 -6.17 -20.11 12.69
CA LEU A 5 -6.40 -20.21 14.13
C LEU A 5 -7.90 -20.18 14.39
N LEU A 6 -8.41 -21.19 15.09
CA LEU A 6 -9.80 -21.31 15.50
C LEU A 6 -9.87 -21.43 17.02
N ALA A 7 -10.55 -20.50 17.68
CA ALA A 7 -10.83 -20.56 19.11
C ALA A 7 -12.35 -20.58 19.32
N ARG A 8 -12.83 -21.52 20.14
CA ARG A 8 -14.25 -21.65 20.48
C ARG A 8 -14.42 -21.49 21.98
N PHE A 9 -15.28 -20.58 22.38
CA PHE A 9 -15.63 -20.30 23.76
C PHE A 9 -17.08 -20.74 23.95
N GLN A 10 -17.27 -21.79 24.75
CA GLN A 10 -18.59 -22.33 25.04
C GLN A 10 -19.08 -21.80 26.39
N GLY A 11 -20.21 -21.11 26.38
CA GLY A 11 -20.88 -20.58 27.56
C GLY A 11 -22.25 -21.22 27.75
N GLN A 12 -23.02 -20.70 28.71
CA GLN A 12 -24.39 -21.16 28.97
C GLN A 12 -25.37 -20.78 27.85
N GLU A 13 -25.11 -19.67 27.16
CA GLU A 13 -25.98 -19.14 26.10
C GLU A 13 -25.69 -19.73 24.72
N GLY A 14 -24.50 -20.33 24.54
CA GLY A 14 -24.07 -20.95 23.28
C GLY A 14 -22.55 -20.90 23.08
N THR A 15 -22.11 -21.00 21.84
CA THR A 15 -20.70 -21.03 21.41
C THR A 15 -20.32 -19.76 20.64
N LEU A 16 -19.31 -19.06 21.15
CA LEU A 16 -18.62 -17.97 20.46
C LEU A 16 -17.39 -18.50 19.74
N THR A 17 -17.28 -18.25 18.44
CA THR A 17 -16.16 -18.71 17.61
C THR A 17 -15.35 -17.52 17.09
N TYR A 18 -14.04 -17.57 17.31
CA TYR A 18 -13.05 -16.69 16.72
C TYR A 18 -12.26 -17.44 15.67
N ARG A 19 -12.09 -16.82 14.50
CA ARG A 19 -11.26 -17.34 13.42
C ARG A 19 -10.30 -16.26 12.92
N ILE A 20 -9.02 -16.61 12.83
CA ILE A 20 -7.97 -15.76 12.27
C ILE A 20 -7.27 -16.56 11.18
N GLU A 21 -7.11 -15.97 10.00
CA GLU A 21 -6.39 -16.59 8.89
C GLU A 21 -4.93 -16.15 8.91
N LYS A 22 -3.99 -17.05 8.59
CA LYS A 22 -2.56 -16.72 8.52
C LYS A 22 -2.33 -15.57 7.53
N GLY A 23 -1.51 -14.60 7.93
CA GLY A 23 -1.22 -13.39 7.14
C GLY A 23 -2.33 -12.35 7.10
N ARG A 24 -3.45 -12.57 7.81
CA ARG A 24 -4.55 -11.61 7.98
C ARG A 24 -4.58 -11.06 9.39
N TYR A 25 -4.86 -9.77 9.51
CA TYR A 25 -5.08 -9.06 10.78
C TYR A 25 -6.58 -8.91 11.08
N THR A 26 -7.43 -9.50 10.25
CA THR A 26 -8.88 -9.54 10.44
C THR A 26 -9.29 -10.76 11.27
N VAL A 27 -9.93 -10.51 12.40
CA VAL A 27 -10.55 -11.54 13.24
C VAL A 27 -12.02 -11.69 12.82
N GLN A 28 -12.43 -12.92 12.55
CA GLN A 28 -13.83 -13.26 12.30
C GLN A 28 -14.46 -13.73 13.60
N ILE A 29 -15.57 -13.12 13.98
CA ILE A 29 -16.33 -13.38 15.21
C ILE A 29 -17.72 -13.84 14.80
N SER A 30 -18.13 -15.02 15.27
CA SER A 30 -19.47 -15.55 15.04
C SER A 30 -19.99 -16.22 16.31
N ALA A 31 -21.26 -16.02 16.62
CA ALA A 31 -21.94 -16.67 17.74
C ALA A 31 -23.20 -17.39 17.25
N ASP A 32 -23.56 -18.51 17.87
CA ASP A 32 -24.83 -19.21 17.68
C ASP A 32 -25.95 -18.67 18.59
N PHE A 33 -25.69 -17.58 19.32
CA PHE A 33 -26.62 -16.86 20.19
C PHE A 33 -26.58 -15.35 19.90
N PRO A 34 -27.62 -14.58 20.30
CA PRO A 34 -27.63 -13.12 20.12
C PRO A 34 -26.50 -12.48 20.93
N LEU A 35 -25.57 -11.82 20.25
CA LEU A 35 -24.38 -11.26 20.88
C LEU A 35 -24.38 -9.74 20.76
N THR A 36 -24.36 -9.04 21.89
CA THR A 36 -24.17 -7.58 21.92
C THR A 36 -22.73 -7.24 22.27
N LEU A 37 -22.05 -6.51 21.38
CA LEU A 37 -20.66 -6.09 21.56
C LEU A 37 -20.59 -4.58 21.77
N ARG A 38 -19.78 -4.16 22.75
CA ARG A 38 -19.40 -2.76 22.91
C ARG A 38 -17.95 -2.59 22.46
N LEU A 39 -17.74 -1.65 21.56
CA LEU A 39 -16.45 -1.36 20.96
C LEU A 39 -16.10 0.10 21.22
N SER A 40 -14.84 0.34 21.58
CA SER A 40 -14.29 1.68 21.72
C SER A 40 -12.83 1.63 21.28
N ALA A 41 -12.41 2.62 20.51
CA ALA A 41 -11.04 2.69 20.03
C ALA A 41 -10.56 4.14 19.91
N GLN A 42 -9.24 4.28 19.85
CA GLN A 42 -8.59 5.56 19.64
C GLN A 42 -8.72 6.01 18.18
N GLY A 43 -8.83 7.33 17.97
CA GLY A 43 -8.90 7.95 16.65
C GLY A 43 -10.26 8.57 16.34
N SER A 44 -10.40 8.98 15.07
CA SER A 44 -11.63 9.55 14.53
C SER A 44 -12.59 8.42 14.15
N PRO A 45 -13.79 8.38 14.77
CA PRO A 45 -14.79 7.37 14.47
C PRO A 45 -15.49 7.68 13.13
N LYS A 46 -15.88 6.63 12.43
CA LYS A 46 -16.63 6.66 11.17
C LYS A 46 -17.60 5.50 11.14
N VAL A 47 -18.80 5.73 10.65
CA VAL A 47 -19.81 4.70 10.40
C VAL A 47 -20.42 4.92 9.04
N LEU A 48 -20.74 3.84 8.34
CA LEU A 48 -21.54 3.91 7.12
C LEU A 48 -22.84 3.15 7.33
N LEU A 49 -23.96 3.86 7.20
CA LEU A 49 -25.29 3.27 7.27
C LEU A 49 -25.71 2.70 5.90
N GLN A 50 -26.56 1.68 5.93
CA GLN A 50 -27.13 1.10 4.72
C GLN A 50 -27.91 2.19 3.94
N GLY A 51 -27.64 2.30 2.65
CA GLY A 51 -28.25 3.31 1.77
C GLY A 51 -27.52 4.66 1.74
N GLN A 52 -26.52 4.88 2.59
CA GLN A 52 -25.63 6.05 2.50
C GLN A 52 -24.40 5.73 1.64
N THR A 53 -23.86 6.75 0.98
CA THR A 53 -22.65 6.66 0.16
C THR A 53 -21.40 7.18 0.86
N GLU A 54 -21.57 8.03 1.88
CA GLU A 54 -20.47 8.64 2.64
C GLU A 54 -20.58 8.32 4.13
N PRO A 55 -19.45 8.05 4.80
CA PRO A 55 -19.46 7.74 6.22
C PRO A 55 -19.60 8.99 7.09
N THR A 56 -20.36 8.85 8.18
CA THR A 56 -20.59 9.89 9.18
C THR A 56 -19.83 9.60 10.48
N PRO A 57 -19.58 10.60 11.35
CA PRO A 57 -18.89 10.39 12.62
C PRO A 57 -19.77 9.71 13.70
N SER A 58 -21.08 9.63 13.48
CA SER A 58 -22.06 8.99 14.36
C SER A 58 -23.27 8.52 13.54
N GLY A 59 -24.02 7.57 14.08
CA GLY A 59 -25.19 7.01 13.41
C GLY A 59 -25.75 5.80 14.15
N GLU A 60 -27.02 5.48 13.89
CA GLU A 60 -27.73 4.33 14.45
C GLU A 60 -28.59 3.69 13.37
N GLY A 61 -28.63 2.35 13.34
CA GLY A 61 -29.44 1.59 12.41
C GLY A 61 -28.69 0.39 11.83
N GLN A 62 -28.96 0.08 10.56
CA GLN A 62 -28.25 -0.96 9.81
C GLN A 62 -26.91 -0.40 9.30
N LEU A 63 -25.82 -0.95 9.81
CA LEU A 63 -24.46 -0.53 9.50
C LEU A 63 -23.86 -1.43 8.42
N VAL A 64 -23.17 -0.85 7.44
CA VAL A 64 -22.29 -1.57 6.52
C VAL A 64 -20.93 -1.82 7.17
N TYR A 65 -20.39 -0.78 7.81
CA TYR A 65 -19.17 -0.87 8.61
C TYR A 65 -19.10 0.27 9.64
N LEU A 66 -18.19 0.09 10.59
CA LEU A 66 -17.69 1.11 11.51
C LEU A 66 -16.18 1.05 11.60
N ALA A 67 -15.55 2.20 11.82
CA ALA A 67 -14.12 2.31 11.86
C ALA A 67 -13.65 3.41 12.82
N TRP A 68 -12.46 3.23 13.37
CA TRP A 68 -11.69 4.28 14.03
C TRP A 68 -10.33 4.37 13.37
N GLN A 69 -9.91 5.58 13.03
CA GLN A 69 -8.61 5.84 12.40
C GLN A 69 -7.83 6.85 13.22
N THR A 70 -6.64 6.49 13.71
CA THR A 70 -5.84 7.41 14.56
C THR A 70 -5.21 8.55 13.77
N LYS A 71 -4.57 8.22 12.65
CA LYS A 71 -4.06 9.17 11.66
C LYS A 71 -4.47 8.72 10.26
N PRO A 72 -4.95 9.62 9.39
CA PRO A 72 -5.18 9.29 7.99
C PRO A 72 -3.88 8.78 7.34
N LYS A 73 -3.93 7.63 6.66
CA LYS A 73 -2.87 7.10 5.76
C LYS A 73 -1.52 6.71 6.41
N ALA A 74 -1.35 6.89 7.72
CA ALA A 74 -0.09 6.58 8.42
C ALA A 74 -0.27 6.09 9.86
N GLY A 75 -1.52 5.96 10.33
CA GLY A 75 -1.83 5.53 11.70
C GLY A 75 -2.23 4.07 11.81
N TYR A 76 -3.06 3.79 12.80
CA TYR A 76 -3.75 2.52 12.98
C TYR A 76 -5.23 2.69 12.64
N ALA A 77 -5.85 1.60 12.21
CA ALA A 77 -7.28 1.51 11.98
C ALA A 77 -7.84 0.28 12.69
N LEU A 78 -8.98 0.47 13.35
CA LEU A 78 -9.88 -0.59 13.76
C LEU A 78 -11.11 -0.50 12.84
N VAL A 79 -11.50 -1.57 12.17
CA VAL A 79 -12.65 -1.60 11.27
C VAL A 79 -13.49 -2.84 11.56
N ALA A 80 -14.75 -2.66 11.93
CA ALA A 80 -15.70 -3.76 12.02
C ALA A 80 -16.69 -3.70 10.87
N PHE A 81 -16.87 -4.82 10.17
CA PHE A 81 -17.68 -4.94 8.97
C PHE A 81 -18.20 -6.37 8.82
N ALA A 82 -19.26 -6.55 8.05
CA ALA A 82 -19.80 -7.88 7.76
C ALA A 82 -20.23 -7.95 6.28
N GLN A 83 -20.51 -9.17 5.80
CA GLN A 83 -20.99 -9.36 4.43
C GLN A 83 -22.41 -8.80 4.23
N ARG A 84 -23.21 -8.80 5.30
CA ARG A 84 -24.55 -8.22 5.34
C ARG A 84 -24.56 -7.05 6.32
N PRO A 85 -25.42 -6.05 6.12
CA PRO A 85 -25.61 -4.99 7.10
C PRO A 85 -26.00 -5.59 8.46
N PHE A 86 -25.50 -4.98 9.53
CA PHE A 86 -25.73 -5.43 10.90
C PHE A 86 -26.21 -4.27 11.77
N SER A 87 -27.01 -4.57 12.78
CA SER A 87 -27.57 -3.55 13.66
C SER A 87 -26.50 -2.97 14.58
N GLY A 88 -26.43 -1.64 14.65
CA GLY A 88 -25.52 -0.99 15.58
C GLY A 88 -25.75 0.51 15.73
N LYS A 89 -25.05 1.06 16.70
CA LYS A 89 -25.08 2.47 17.08
C LYS A 89 -23.68 2.94 17.38
N LEU A 90 -23.29 4.09 16.83
CA LEU A 90 -22.04 4.78 17.11
C LEU A 90 -22.35 6.18 17.66
N VAL A 91 -21.91 6.44 18.89
CA VAL A 91 -22.05 7.75 19.55
C VAL A 91 -20.70 8.15 20.15
N GLY A 92 -20.17 9.28 19.71
CA GLY A 92 -18.81 9.67 20.08
C GLY A 92 -17.82 8.60 19.64
N LYS A 93 -17.03 8.05 20.57
CA LYS A 93 -16.05 7.00 20.28
C LYS A 93 -16.53 5.59 20.64
N GLU A 94 -17.74 5.46 21.18
CA GLU A 94 -18.28 4.18 21.61
C GLU A 94 -19.30 3.68 20.58
N ALA A 95 -19.16 2.41 20.19
CA ALA A 95 -20.12 1.72 19.35
C ALA A 95 -20.72 0.53 20.10
N THR A 96 -22.02 0.32 19.92
CA THR A 96 -22.73 -0.89 20.35
C THR A 96 -23.25 -1.61 19.13
N LEU A 97 -22.96 -2.91 19.03
CA LEU A 97 -23.34 -3.78 17.93
C LEU A 97 -24.18 -4.92 18.44
N THR A 98 -25.17 -5.32 17.67
CA THR A 98 -25.98 -6.51 17.94
C THR A 98 -25.85 -7.46 16.76
N LEU A 99 -25.27 -8.63 17.02
CA LEU A 99 -25.13 -9.71 16.04
C LEU A 99 -26.26 -10.72 16.25
N THR A 100 -26.90 -11.11 15.17
CA THR A 100 -27.86 -12.22 15.21
C THR A 100 -27.14 -13.57 15.16
N PRO A 101 -27.72 -14.63 15.73
CA PRO A 101 -27.16 -15.98 15.66
C PRO A 101 -26.78 -16.39 14.24
N GLY A 102 -25.54 -16.85 14.06
CA GLY A 102 -25.00 -17.32 12.78
C GLY A 102 -24.39 -16.22 11.90
N GLU A 103 -24.50 -14.94 12.26
CA GLU A 103 -23.78 -13.87 11.57
C GLU A 103 -22.29 -13.89 11.90
N THR A 104 -21.48 -13.49 10.92
CA THR A 104 -20.03 -13.37 11.07
C THR A 104 -19.63 -11.90 10.95
N LEU A 105 -19.22 -11.32 12.08
CA LEU A 105 -18.59 -10.01 12.13
C LEU A 105 -17.09 -10.14 11.86
N LYS A 106 -16.56 -9.32 10.95
CA LYS A 106 -15.14 -9.21 10.71
C LYS A 106 -14.61 -7.95 11.39
N VAL A 107 -13.58 -8.09 12.21
CA VAL A 107 -12.93 -6.98 12.91
C VAL A 107 -11.46 -6.96 12.51
N TYR A 108 -11.09 -5.97 11.70
CA TYR A 108 -9.72 -5.67 11.36
C TYR A 108 -9.11 -4.73 12.40
N GLY A 109 -7.90 -5.04 12.87
CA GLY A 109 -7.11 -4.14 13.70
C GLY A 109 -5.65 -4.12 13.23
N GLY A 110 -5.18 -3.00 12.69
CA GLY A 110 -3.83 -2.93 12.14
C GLY A 110 -3.46 -1.57 11.57
N GLN A 111 -2.47 -1.54 10.67
CA GLN A 111 -2.01 -0.31 10.03
C GLN A 111 -3.11 0.31 9.13
N ASN A 112 -3.24 1.63 9.15
CA ASN A 112 -4.13 2.39 8.26
C ASN A 112 -3.40 2.69 6.94
N GLU A 113 -3.21 1.65 6.14
CA GLU A 113 -2.32 1.64 4.98
C GLU A 113 -3.03 0.99 3.78
N LEU A 114 -2.85 1.56 2.58
CA LEU A 114 -3.60 1.19 1.38
C LEU A 114 -3.37 -0.27 0.95
N VAL A 115 -2.12 -0.72 0.93
CA VAL A 115 -1.75 -2.10 0.57
C VAL A 115 -2.35 -3.06 1.58
N ARG A 116 -2.26 -2.73 2.88
CA ARG A 116 -2.85 -3.57 3.92
C ARG A 116 -4.37 -3.67 3.77
N PHE A 117 -5.04 -2.55 3.47
CA PHE A 117 -6.49 -2.55 3.21
C PHE A 117 -6.87 -3.33 1.96
N HIS A 118 -6.03 -3.30 0.92
CA HIS A 118 -6.21 -4.12 -0.29
C HIS A 118 -6.17 -5.60 0.05
N VAL A 119 -5.11 -6.03 0.76
CA VAL A 119 -4.95 -7.42 1.20
C VAL A 119 -6.17 -7.86 2.00
N GLU A 120 -6.59 -7.08 2.99
CA GLU A 120 -7.74 -7.37 3.86
C GLU A 120 -9.12 -7.28 3.18
N GLY A 121 -9.18 -6.79 1.94
CA GLY A 121 -10.44 -6.58 1.23
C GLY A 121 -11.27 -5.40 1.76
N LEU A 122 -10.64 -4.47 2.49
CA LEU A 122 -11.30 -3.29 3.05
C LEU A 122 -11.51 -2.17 2.01
N LEU A 123 -10.85 -2.23 0.85
CA LEU A 123 -11.04 -1.25 -0.22
C LEU A 123 -12.43 -1.28 -0.85
N SER A 124 -13.20 -2.36 -0.67
CA SER A 124 -14.59 -2.41 -1.09
C SER A 124 -15.52 -1.57 -0.21
N LEU A 125 -15.06 -1.11 0.97
CA LEU A 125 -15.85 -0.30 1.88
C LEU A 125 -15.78 1.18 1.45
N PRO A 126 -16.90 1.77 0.98
CA PRO A 126 -16.88 3.09 0.38
C PRO A 126 -16.61 4.17 1.45
N GLY A 127 -15.77 5.14 1.11
CA GLY A 127 -15.41 6.26 2.00
C GLY A 127 -14.46 5.89 3.17
N LEU A 128 -14.11 4.61 3.36
CA LEU A 128 -13.17 4.20 4.39
C LEU A 128 -11.74 4.69 4.09
N PHE A 129 -11.34 4.60 2.82
CA PHE A 129 -10.05 5.06 2.33
C PHE A 129 -10.19 5.71 0.95
N SER A 130 -9.68 6.93 0.78
CA SER A 130 -9.66 7.64 -0.50
C SER A 130 -8.24 7.67 -1.08
N PRO A 131 -7.93 6.82 -2.08
CA PRO A 131 -6.63 6.84 -2.73
C PRO A 131 -6.47 8.13 -3.54
N ASN A 132 -5.32 8.78 -3.40
CA ASN A 132 -4.89 9.84 -4.31
C ASN A 132 -4.29 9.22 -5.59
N ILE A 133 -3.80 10.06 -6.52
CA ILE A 133 -3.14 9.60 -7.77
C ILE A 133 -2.04 8.57 -7.48
N TRP A 134 -1.22 8.81 -6.46
CA TRP A 134 -0.19 7.88 -6.02
C TRP A 134 -0.77 6.56 -5.52
N GLY A 135 -1.86 6.59 -4.73
CA GLY A 135 -2.56 5.40 -4.29
C GLY A 135 -3.16 4.60 -5.45
N GLN A 136 -3.74 5.28 -6.45
CA GLN A 136 -4.27 4.61 -7.65
C GLN A 136 -3.15 3.94 -8.45
N LEU A 137 -1.99 4.58 -8.59
CA LEU A 137 -0.81 3.98 -9.21
C LEU A 137 -0.34 2.75 -8.43
N SER A 138 -0.29 2.83 -7.09
CA SER A 138 0.04 1.68 -6.23
C SER A 138 -0.91 0.51 -6.43
N LEU A 139 -2.22 0.77 -6.51
CA LEU A 139 -3.22 -0.27 -6.75
C LEU A 139 -3.07 -0.90 -8.14
N GLY A 140 -2.78 -0.11 -9.16
CA GLY A 140 -2.50 -0.64 -10.50
C GLY A 140 -1.27 -1.54 -10.53
N LEU A 141 -0.21 -1.15 -9.82
CA LEU A 141 1.01 -1.97 -9.71
C LEU A 141 0.77 -3.27 -8.93
N LEU A 142 0.03 -3.18 -7.82
CA LEU A 142 -0.39 -4.34 -7.03
C LEU A 142 -1.21 -5.32 -7.87
N TRP A 143 -2.19 -4.81 -8.61
CA TRP A 143 -3.01 -5.61 -9.50
C TRP A 143 -2.16 -6.34 -10.55
N LEU A 144 -1.20 -5.64 -11.17
CA LEU A 144 -0.30 -6.25 -12.14
C LEU A 144 0.56 -7.37 -11.51
N MET A 145 1.03 -7.15 -10.28
CA MET A 145 1.81 -8.13 -9.53
C MET A 145 0.96 -9.35 -9.12
N GLU A 146 -0.29 -9.15 -8.68
CA GLU A 146 -1.23 -10.24 -8.38
C GLU A 146 -1.58 -11.05 -9.63
N VAL A 147 -1.77 -10.39 -10.77
CA VAL A 147 -1.96 -11.05 -12.06
C VAL A 147 -0.75 -11.90 -12.40
N ALA A 148 0.46 -11.36 -12.27
CA ALA A 148 1.69 -12.12 -12.50
C ALA A 148 1.80 -13.33 -11.55
N PHE A 149 1.50 -13.15 -10.26
CA PHE A 149 1.48 -14.22 -9.27
C PHE A 149 0.47 -15.32 -9.62
N ARG A 150 -0.72 -14.96 -10.12
CA ARG A 150 -1.72 -15.95 -10.55
C ARG A 150 -1.24 -16.85 -11.68
N TYR A 151 -0.34 -16.36 -12.55
CA TYR A 151 0.24 -17.15 -13.63
C TYR A 151 1.51 -17.90 -13.23
N THR A 152 2.37 -17.31 -12.39
CA THR A 152 3.66 -17.90 -12.02
C THR A 152 3.62 -18.75 -10.75
N GLY A 153 2.66 -18.51 -9.85
CA GLY A 153 2.59 -19.11 -8.51
C GLY A 153 3.70 -18.67 -7.55
N SER A 154 4.56 -17.72 -7.95
CA SER A 154 5.73 -17.27 -7.18
C SER A 154 5.78 -15.76 -7.13
N TRP A 155 5.83 -15.21 -5.91
CA TRP A 155 5.95 -13.77 -5.69
C TRP A 155 7.27 -13.20 -6.22
N GLY A 156 8.35 -13.97 -6.17
CA GLY A 156 9.64 -13.56 -6.71
C GLY A 156 9.60 -13.42 -8.24
N LEU A 157 8.98 -14.36 -8.93
CA LEU A 157 8.77 -14.28 -10.38
C LEU A 157 7.77 -13.17 -10.75
N ALA A 158 6.76 -12.91 -9.90
CA ALA A 158 5.82 -11.82 -10.10
C ALA A 158 6.53 -10.45 -10.03
N ILE A 159 7.45 -10.26 -9.08
CA ILE A 159 8.28 -9.06 -8.98
C ILE A 159 9.19 -8.94 -10.21
N LEU A 160 9.84 -10.02 -10.64
CA LEU A 160 10.67 -10.01 -11.85
C LEU A 160 9.86 -9.60 -13.08
N PHE A 161 8.68 -10.19 -13.27
CA PHE A 161 7.77 -9.84 -14.36
C PHE A 161 7.38 -8.36 -14.31
N LEU A 162 7.01 -7.86 -13.13
CA LEU A 162 6.68 -6.45 -12.92
C LEU A 162 7.84 -5.54 -13.34
N THR A 163 9.08 -5.86 -12.95
CA THR A 163 10.25 -5.07 -13.33
C THR A 163 10.47 -5.05 -14.85
N LEU A 164 10.23 -6.16 -15.56
CA LEU A 164 10.35 -6.23 -17.01
C LEU A 164 9.29 -5.36 -17.69
N VAL A 165 8.02 -5.45 -17.26
CA VAL A 165 6.93 -4.64 -17.81
C VAL A 165 7.21 -3.15 -17.62
N VAL A 166 7.58 -2.75 -16.40
CA VAL A 166 7.91 -1.35 -16.10
C VAL A 166 9.11 -0.87 -16.92
N ARG A 167 10.17 -1.68 -17.03
CA ARG A 167 11.34 -1.35 -17.88
C ARG A 167 10.97 -1.19 -19.35
N LEU A 168 10.10 -2.05 -19.89
CA LEU A 168 9.61 -1.94 -21.26
C LEU A 168 8.80 -0.67 -21.48
N LEU A 169 7.90 -0.32 -20.56
CA LEU A 169 7.11 0.91 -20.64
C LEU A 169 7.98 2.18 -20.55
N LEU A 170 9.02 2.14 -19.71
CA LEU A 170 9.96 3.26 -19.54
C LEU A 170 11.10 3.27 -20.57
N TRP A 171 11.22 2.25 -21.43
CA TRP A 171 12.28 2.16 -22.42
C TRP A 171 12.41 3.41 -23.32
N PRO A 172 11.36 3.95 -23.96
CA PRO A 172 11.52 5.14 -24.82
C PRO A 172 12.09 6.33 -24.05
N LEU A 173 11.73 6.47 -22.77
CA LEU A 173 12.28 7.50 -21.91
C LEU A 173 13.74 7.21 -21.56
N MET A 174 14.05 5.98 -21.17
CA MET A 174 15.41 5.55 -20.82
C MET A 174 16.37 5.70 -22.01
N HIS A 175 15.90 5.42 -23.22
CA HIS A 175 16.69 5.60 -24.45
C HIS A 175 17.07 7.07 -24.68
N GLN A 176 16.13 8.00 -24.47
CA GLN A 176 16.41 9.43 -24.55
C GLN A 176 17.42 9.88 -23.49
N GLN A 177 17.32 9.33 -22.28
CA GLN A 177 18.27 9.63 -21.20
C GLN A 177 19.67 9.14 -21.52
N PHE A 178 19.81 7.91 -22.04
CA PHE A 178 21.11 7.38 -22.47
C PHE A 178 21.73 8.23 -23.58
N LYS A 179 20.94 8.67 -24.56
CA LYS A 179 21.40 9.57 -25.62
C LYS A 179 21.92 10.90 -25.03
N SER A 180 21.16 11.52 -24.14
CA SER A 180 21.57 12.77 -23.49
C SER A 180 22.84 12.60 -22.66
N MET A 181 22.98 11.49 -21.92
CA MET A 181 24.19 11.22 -21.14
C MET A 181 25.43 11.00 -22.01
N ALA A 182 25.27 10.32 -23.16
CA ALA A 182 26.36 10.15 -24.12
C ALA A 182 26.81 11.51 -24.70
N GLU A 183 25.89 12.43 -24.96
CA GLU A 183 26.22 13.79 -25.39
C GLU A 183 26.93 14.59 -24.28
N ILE A 184 26.49 14.51 -23.03
CA ILE A 184 27.21 15.12 -21.88
C ILE A 184 28.63 14.57 -21.78
N GLN A 185 28.80 13.25 -21.95
CA GLN A 185 30.12 12.62 -21.89
C GLN A 185 31.05 13.13 -23.00
N ARG A 186 30.53 13.47 -24.18
CA ARG A 186 31.30 14.12 -25.26
C ARG A 186 31.70 15.56 -24.92
N LEU A 187 30.92 16.25 -24.08
CA LEU A 187 31.20 17.62 -23.64
C LEU A 187 32.17 17.71 -22.46
N GLN A 188 32.40 16.61 -21.73
CA GLN A 188 33.38 16.51 -20.63
C GLN A 188 34.72 17.24 -20.90
N PRO A 189 35.42 17.04 -22.04
CA PRO A 189 36.68 17.74 -22.30
C PRO A 189 36.53 19.27 -22.42
N LEU A 190 35.41 19.75 -22.96
CA LEU A 190 35.13 21.20 -23.06
C LEU A 190 34.78 21.77 -21.68
N ILE A 191 34.03 21.03 -20.88
CA ILE A 191 33.72 21.39 -19.49
C ILE A 191 35.02 21.48 -18.67
N GLN A 192 35.98 20.57 -18.87
CA GLN A 192 37.30 20.63 -18.22
C GLN A 192 38.05 21.91 -18.60
N LYS A 193 38.07 22.29 -19.89
CA LYS A 193 38.67 23.57 -20.32
C LYS A 193 38.01 24.79 -19.68
N ILE A 194 36.68 24.77 -19.53
CA ILE A 194 35.94 25.84 -18.82
C ILE A 194 36.34 25.87 -17.34
N ASN A 195 36.47 24.71 -16.70
CA ASN A 195 36.87 24.59 -15.30
C ASN A 195 38.30 25.10 -15.07
N GLU A 196 39.23 24.84 -16.00
CA GLU A 196 40.60 25.36 -15.97
C GLU A 196 40.64 26.87 -16.18
N LYS A 197 39.89 27.38 -17.17
CA LYS A 197 39.84 28.82 -17.50
C LYS A 197 39.22 29.68 -16.40
N TYR A 198 38.23 29.16 -15.68
CA TYR A 198 37.48 29.88 -14.64
C TYR A 198 37.64 29.23 -13.26
N LYS A 199 38.88 28.82 -12.92
CA LYS A 199 39.18 28.14 -11.65
C LYS A 199 38.92 29.02 -10.42
N ASP A 200 39.12 30.33 -10.53
CA ASP A 200 38.97 31.27 -9.42
C ASP A 200 37.61 32.00 -9.39
N ASP A 201 36.74 31.75 -10.39
CA ASP A 201 35.46 32.43 -10.54
C ASP A 201 34.31 31.42 -10.76
N PRO A 202 33.74 30.87 -9.66
CA PRO A 202 32.72 29.81 -9.73
C PRO A 202 31.43 30.26 -10.42
N ASN A 203 31.09 31.55 -10.34
CA ASN A 203 29.90 32.10 -10.98
C ASN A 203 30.04 32.10 -12.50
N LYS A 204 31.17 32.58 -13.03
CA LYS A 204 31.44 32.55 -14.48
C LYS A 204 31.56 31.13 -15.00
N ARG A 205 32.10 30.19 -14.20
CA ARG A 205 32.17 28.77 -14.56
C ARG A 205 30.78 28.16 -14.73
N ALA A 206 29.86 28.41 -13.81
CA ALA A 206 28.48 27.91 -13.89
C ALA A 206 27.76 28.47 -15.13
N GLU A 207 27.90 29.78 -15.38
CA GLU A 207 27.29 30.44 -16.55
C GLU A 207 27.84 29.89 -17.88
N ALA A 208 29.17 29.76 -18.01
CA ALA A 208 29.81 29.23 -19.20
C ALA A 208 29.45 27.75 -19.45
N THR A 209 29.36 26.95 -18.39
CA THR A 209 28.94 25.55 -18.49
C THR A 209 27.48 25.44 -18.94
N MET A 210 26.60 26.30 -18.43
CA MET A 210 25.19 26.32 -18.85
C MET A 210 25.02 26.78 -20.29
N LYS A 211 25.78 27.79 -20.74
CA LYS A 211 25.83 28.21 -22.15
C LYS A 211 26.27 27.07 -23.06
N LEU A 212 27.31 26.33 -22.68
CA LEU A 212 27.77 25.16 -23.44
C LEU A 212 26.66 24.09 -23.57
N TYR A 213 25.92 23.82 -22.50
CA TYR A 213 24.78 22.89 -22.55
C TYR A 213 23.66 23.39 -23.48
N GLN A 214 23.36 24.69 -23.47
CA GLN A 214 22.35 25.30 -24.35
C GLN A 214 22.77 25.26 -25.83
N GLU A 215 24.03 25.59 -26.14
CA GLU A 215 24.58 25.55 -27.50
C GLU A 215 24.50 24.14 -28.11
N HIS A 216 24.79 23.13 -27.30
CA HIS A 216 24.71 21.73 -27.72
C HIS A 216 23.32 21.11 -27.51
N LYS A 217 22.33 21.87 -27.03
CA LYS A 217 20.94 21.44 -26.78
C LYS A 217 20.84 20.20 -25.86
N VAL A 218 21.76 20.09 -24.92
CA VAL A 218 21.84 18.97 -23.97
C VAL A 218 21.19 19.39 -22.65
N ASN A 219 20.32 18.54 -22.10
CA ASN A 219 19.68 18.81 -20.82
C ASN A 219 20.37 18.01 -19.68
N PRO A 220 21.12 18.66 -18.76
CA PRO A 220 21.77 17.96 -17.65
C PRO A 220 20.77 17.30 -16.69
N ALA A 221 19.54 17.82 -16.57
CA ALA A 221 18.49 17.25 -15.73
C ALA A 221 17.85 16.00 -16.34
N ALA A 222 18.02 15.75 -17.65
CA ALA A 222 17.55 14.51 -18.25
C ALA A 222 18.24 13.28 -17.63
N GLY A 223 19.45 13.45 -17.12
CA GLY A 223 20.22 12.39 -16.49
C GLY A 223 19.68 11.86 -15.16
N CYS A 224 19.02 12.71 -14.35
CA CYS A 224 18.46 12.31 -13.05
C CYS A 224 16.97 11.95 -13.10
N LEU A 225 16.31 12.19 -14.23
CA LEU A 225 14.91 11.86 -14.46
C LEU A 225 14.53 10.37 -14.21
N PRO A 226 15.37 9.35 -14.51
CA PRO A 226 14.96 7.97 -14.24
C PRO A 226 14.90 7.67 -12.74
N LEU A 227 15.74 8.31 -11.93
CA LEU A 227 15.71 8.15 -10.47
C LEU A 227 14.37 8.63 -9.92
N PHE A 228 13.89 9.81 -10.35
CA PHE A 228 12.60 10.34 -9.91
C PHE A 228 11.42 9.44 -10.26
N ILE A 229 11.45 8.77 -11.41
CA ILE A 229 10.40 7.84 -11.82
C ILE A 229 10.53 6.49 -11.10
N GLN A 230 11.76 6.05 -10.82
CA GLN A 230 12.04 4.82 -10.10
C GLN A 230 11.64 4.89 -8.63
N MET A 231 11.78 6.05 -7.98
CA MET A 231 11.48 6.22 -6.55
C MET A 231 10.05 5.80 -6.19
N PRO A 232 8.98 6.23 -6.89
CA PRO A 232 7.63 5.73 -6.66
C PRO A 232 7.49 4.21 -6.77
N ILE A 233 8.07 3.60 -7.80
CA ILE A 233 8.00 2.15 -8.00
C ILE A 233 8.68 1.42 -6.83
N LEU A 234 9.83 1.92 -6.38
CA LEU A 234 10.54 1.38 -5.23
C LEU A 234 9.72 1.52 -3.94
N PHE A 235 9.10 2.68 -3.70
CA PHE A 235 8.24 2.88 -2.52
C PHE A 235 7.05 1.92 -2.53
N ILE A 236 6.44 1.68 -3.69
CA ILE A 236 5.33 0.74 -3.80
C ILE A 236 5.83 -0.67 -3.48
N LEU A 237 6.93 -1.12 -4.11
CA LEU A 237 7.52 -2.43 -3.83
C LEU A 237 7.87 -2.60 -2.35
N TRP A 238 8.48 -1.60 -1.73
CA TRP A 238 8.79 -1.62 -0.31
C TRP A 238 7.52 -1.73 0.54
N LYS A 239 6.46 -0.99 0.20
CA LYS A 239 5.17 -1.08 0.88
C LYS A 239 4.53 -2.45 0.73
N VAL A 240 4.63 -3.07 -0.45
CA VAL A 240 4.18 -4.45 -0.66
C VAL A 240 4.96 -5.38 0.26
N ILE A 241 6.29 -5.36 0.19
CA ILE A 241 7.15 -6.28 0.94
C ILE A 241 6.93 -6.11 2.45
N ALA A 242 6.78 -4.87 2.93
CA ALA A 242 6.55 -4.59 4.34
C ALA A 242 5.12 -4.95 4.82
N ASN A 243 4.14 -5.04 3.92
CA ASN A 243 2.74 -5.32 4.26
C ASN A 243 2.23 -6.67 3.80
N TYR A 244 3.04 -7.46 3.11
CA TYR A 244 2.66 -8.75 2.58
C TYR A 244 3.52 -9.83 3.19
N GLU A 245 2.90 -10.84 3.77
CA GLU A 245 3.59 -12.05 4.21
C GLU A 245 3.66 -12.99 3.00
N PHE A 246 4.79 -12.97 2.28
CA PHE A 246 4.93 -13.81 1.09
C PHE A 246 4.95 -15.30 1.46
N GLY A 247 5.59 -15.66 2.58
CA GLY A 247 5.74 -17.05 3.02
C GLY A 247 6.41 -17.93 1.96
N GLN A 248 7.06 -17.31 0.99
CA GLN A 248 7.67 -17.90 -0.19
C GLN A 248 8.98 -17.17 -0.48
N GLY A 249 10.04 -17.95 -0.62
CA GLY A 249 11.33 -17.50 -1.06
C GLY A 249 11.50 -17.50 -2.57
N LEU A 250 12.67 -17.03 -3.02
CA LEU A 250 13.14 -17.21 -4.39
C LEU A 250 14.63 -17.55 -4.35
N LEU A 251 15.02 -18.61 -5.06
CA LEU A 251 16.41 -19.07 -5.14
C LEU A 251 17.00 -19.35 -3.74
N TRP A 252 17.97 -18.55 -3.29
CA TRP A 252 18.63 -18.67 -1.98
C TRP A 252 17.94 -17.85 -0.88
N ILE A 253 17.00 -16.98 -1.24
CA ILE A 253 16.26 -16.14 -0.29
C ILE A 253 15.11 -16.97 0.27
N PRO A 254 15.06 -17.25 1.60
CA PRO A 254 14.05 -18.10 2.19
C PRO A 254 12.66 -17.45 2.24
N ASP A 255 12.60 -16.13 2.41
CA ASP A 255 11.36 -15.34 2.35
C ASP A 255 11.68 -13.95 1.80
N LEU A 256 10.91 -13.50 0.82
CA LEU A 256 11.06 -12.20 0.17
C LEU A 256 10.77 -11.01 1.12
N ALA A 257 10.13 -11.25 2.26
CA ALA A 257 9.90 -10.24 3.29
C ALA A 257 11.10 -10.05 4.23
N LEU A 258 12.07 -10.97 4.22
CA LEU A 258 13.23 -10.95 5.10
C LEU A 258 14.47 -10.37 4.40
N PRO A 259 15.43 -9.83 5.16
CA PRO A 259 16.76 -9.49 4.63
C PRO A 259 17.42 -10.71 3.99
N ASP A 260 18.33 -10.47 3.05
CA ASP A 260 19.14 -11.55 2.48
C ASP A 260 19.96 -12.21 3.60
N PRO A 261 19.96 -13.55 3.73
CA PRO A 261 20.73 -14.22 4.78
C PRO A 261 22.25 -13.97 4.73
N PHE A 262 22.78 -13.57 3.58
CA PHE A 262 24.22 -13.42 3.35
C PHE A 262 24.74 -11.98 3.50
N TYR A 263 23.87 -10.96 3.56
CA TYR A 263 24.23 -9.53 3.63
C TYR A 263 23.19 -8.71 4.39
#